data_AF-A0A0C2NF72-F1
#
_entry.id   AF-A0A0C2NF72-F1
#
_cell.length_a   1.000
_cell.length_b   1.000
_cell.length_c   1.000
_cell.angle_alpha   90.00
_cell.angle_beta   90.00
_cell.angle_gamma   90.00
#
_symmetry.space_group_name_H-M   'P 1'
#
loop_
_entity.id
_entity.type
_entity.pdbx_description
1 polymer ?
#
loop_
_entity_poly.entity_id
_entity_poly.type
_entity_poly.pdbx_seq_one_letter_code
_entity_poly.pdbx_strand_id
1 'polypeptide(L)'
;MGSPCESCTTLTGWRRVPSLSTALQKNASVVLASLNVLQPFNRSKADNEENYRQLIKEARLEGLRIDRGTKMAARFADSRGLSIGKIIQGYENSAKIFLSMDDSQALQCFLEAIQIYVKHAKIKLAIQNCFEYGYKIERSSFIQQRGEFYDLGDKLRVQHTIFHSCGVRQFTKGYYTDIKRVAQDLTKILCKVIDILGTRLNNLREITEDMDCEVKCDVMVLNMKI
;
A
#
# COMPACT_ATOMS: atom_id res chain seq x y z
N MET A 1 5.78 -9.06 -78.37
CA MET A 1 5.62 -10.45 -77.90
C MET A 1 5.05 -10.38 -76.49
N GLY A 2 3.74 -10.56 -76.36
CA GLY A 2 3.02 -10.54 -75.08
C GLY A 2 2.17 -11.80 -74.97
N SER A 3 2.30 -12.50 -73.86
CA SER A 3 1.57 -13.74 -73.57
C SER A 3 0.27 -13.43 -72.83
N PRO A 4 -0.86 -14.10 -73.12
CA PRO A 4 -2.12 -13.87 -72.44
C PRO A 4 -2.15 -14.59 -71.07
N CYS A 5 -2.72 -13.91 -70.08
CA CYS A 5 -3.00 -14.41 -68.75
C CYS A 5 -4.33 -15.19 -68.77
N GLU A 6 -4.26 -16.52 -68.61
CA GLU A 6 -5.40 -17.38 -68.35
C GLU A 6 -5.38 -17.84 -66.89
N SER A 7 -6.30 -17.34 -66.08
CA SER A 7 -7.04 -18.14 -65.09
C SER A 7 -8.04 -17.25 -64.35
N CYS A 8 -9.22 -17.10 -64.94
CA CYS A 8 -10.39 -16.56 -64.26
C CYS A 8 -11.16 -17.74 -63.66
N THR A 9 -10.80 -18.13 -62.44
CA THR A 9 -11.47 -19.22 -61.72
C THR A 9 -12.71 -18.68 -61.03
N THR A 10 -13.85 -19.30 -61.34
CA THR A 10 -15.20 -18.99 -60.90
C THR A 10 -15.35 -18.97 -59.37
N LEU A 11 -15.61 -17.78 -58.80
CA LEU A 11 -16.07 -17.59 -57.43
C LEU A 11 -17.60 -17.81 -57.34
N THR A 12 -18.03 -19.07 -57.34
CA THR A 12 -19.40 -19.44 -56.93
C THR A 12 -19.36 -20.04 -55.53
N GLY A 13 -19.28 -19.17 -54.53
CA GLY A 13 -19.17 -19.57 -53.13
C GLY A 13 -19.85 -18.57 -52.19
N TRP A 14 -21.12 -18.24 -52.44
CA TRP A 14 -21.94 -17.51 -51.48
C TRP A 14 -22.17 -18.41 -50.26
N ARG A 15 -21.27 -18.33 -49.27
CA ARG A 15 -21.51 -18.91 -47.95
C ARG A 15 -22.76 -18.23 -47.39
N ARG A 16 -23.79 -19.04 -47.09
CA ARG A 16 -25.01 -18.57 -46.44
C ARG A 16 -24.61 -17.78 -45.19
N VAL A 17 -24.95 -16.49 -45.19
CA VAL A 17 -24.87 -15.66 -43.99
C VAL A 17 -25.84 -16.28 -42.98
N PRO A 18 -25.38 -16.67 -41.78
CA PRO A 18 -26.28 -17.17 -40.75
C PRO A 18 -27.38 -16.14 -40.51
N SER A 19 -28.63 -16.59 -40.42
CA SER A 19 -29.74 -15.71 -40.09
C SER A 19 -29.43 -14.97 -38.78
N LEU A 20 -29.85 -13.70 -38.67
CA LEU A 20 -29.61 -12.88 -37.47
C LEU A 20 -30.05 -13.60 -36.17
N SER A 21 -31.06 -14.48 -36.25
CA SER A 21 -31.53 -15.28 -35.12
C SER A 21 -30.53 -16.35 -34.64
N THR A 22 -29.75 -16.96 -35.54
CA THR A 22 -28.75 -17.97 -35.16
C THR A 22 -27.50 -17.34 -34.54
N ALA A 23 -27.14 -16.12 -34.96
CA ALA A 23 -26.10 -15.33 -34.30
C ALA A 23 -26.52 -14.89 -32.89
N LEU A 24 -27.77 -14.43 -32.72
CA LEU A 24 -28.32 -14.06 -31.41
C LEU A 24 -28.44 -15.26 -30.46
N GLN A 25 -28.85 -16.43 -30.95
CA GLN A 25 -28.92 -17.65 -30.14
C GLN A 25 -27.55 -18.14 -29.68
N LYS A 26 -26.52 -18.08 -30.54
CA LYS A 26 -25.14 -18.43 -30.16
C LYS A 26 -24.57 -17.48 -29.11
N ASN A 27 -24.89 -16.19 -29.18
CA ASN A 27 -24.43 -15.24 -28.17
C ASN A 27 -25.18 -15.41 -26.83
N ALA A 28 -26.48 -15.73 -26.88
CA ALA A 28 -27.27 -16.00 -25.66
C ALA A 28 -26.76 -17.23 -24.90
N SER A 29 -26.38 -18.31 -25.60
CA SER A 29 -25.83 -19.52 -24.96
C SER A 29 -24.46 -19.29 -24.33
N VAL A 30 -23.60 -18.47 -24.94
CA VAL A 30 -22.31 -18.08 -24.38
C VAL A 30 -22.48 -17.21 -23.12
N VAL A 31 -23.44 -16.28 -23.13
CA VAL A 31 -23.75 -15.43 -21.96
C VAL A 31 -24.34 -16.25 -20.82
N LEU A 32 -25.26 -17.18 -21.09
CA LEU A 32 -25.83 -18.09 -20.09
C LEU A 32 -24.79 -19.05 -19.51
N ALA A 33 -23.88 -19.59 -20.34
CA ALA A 33 -22.78 -20.42 -19.88
C ALA A 33 -21.83 -19.63 -18.96
N SER A 34 -21.54 -18.37 -19.30
CA SER A 34 -20.71 -17.48 -18.49
C SER A 34 -21.37 -17.13 -17.14
N LEU A 35 -22.70 -16.91 -17.13
CA LEU A 35 -23.48 -16.68 -15.91
C LEU A 35 -23.50 -17.91 -14.99
N ASN A 36 -23.63 -19.12 -15.55
CA ASN A 36 -23.61 -20.36 -14.78
C ASN A 36 -22.23 -20.68 -14.19
N VAL A 37 -21.14 -20.28 -14.86
CA VAL A 37 -19.77 -20.38 -14.30
C VAL A 37 -19.56 -19.39 -13.15
N LEU A 38 -20.18 -18.20 -13.21
CA LEU A 38 -20.05 -17.19 -12.16
C LEU A 38 -20.98 -17.41 -10.96
N GLN A 39 -22.07 -18.16 -11.13
CA GLN A 39 -23.08 -18.39 -10.08
C GLN A 39 -22.54 -19.08 -8.81
N PRO A 40 -21.69 -20.14 -8.90
CA PRO A 40 -21.06 -20.77 -7.74
C PRO A 40 -20.06 -19.85 -7.04
N PHE A 41 -19.31 -19.07 -7.81
CA PHE A 41 -18.37 -18.07 -7.26
C PHE A 41 -19.12 -16.99 -6.48
N ASN A 42 -20.26 -16.52 -6.98
CA ASN A 42 -21.07 -15.51 -6.30
C ASN A 42 -21.77 -16.05 -5.04
N ARG A 43 -22.23 -17.32 -5.04
CA ARG A 43 -22.79 -17.95 -3.85
C ARG A 43 -21.74 -18.12 -2.74
N SER A 44 -20.54 -18.61 -3.08
CA SER A 44 -19.45 -18.77 -2.09
C SER A 44 -19.08 -17.45 -1.39
N LYS A 45 -19.15 -16.33 -2.12
CA LYS A 45 -18.84 -15.00 -1.58
C LYS A 45 -19.94 -14.52 -0.61
N ALA A 46 -21.21 -14.72 -0.95
CA ALA A 46 -22.33 -14.39 -0.08
C ALA A 46 -22.32 -15.24 1.21
N ASP A 47 -22.06 -16.54 1.08
CA ASP A 47 -21.97 -17.47 2.20
C ASP A 47 -20.79 -17.11 3.13
N ASN A 48 -19.65 -16.67 2.56
CA ASN A 48 -18.51 -16.19 3.35
C ASN A 48 -18.81 -14.88 4.11
N GLU A 49 -19.61 -13.98 3.53
CA GLU A 49 -20.03 -12.76 4.22
C GLU A 49 -21.02 -13.03 5.34
N GLU A 50 -21.98 -13.93 5.14
CA GLU A 50 -22.93 -14.31 6.19
C GLU A 50 -22.21 -15.05 7.32
N ASN A 51 -21.29 -15.98 7.01
CA ASN A 51 -20.44 -16.64 8.01
C ASN A 51 -19.61 -15.63 8.82
N TYR A 52 -19.07 -14.59 8.19
CA TYR A 52 -18.36 -13.53 8.91
C TYR A 52 -19.29 -12.74 9.85
N ARG A 53 -20.50 -12.40 9.40
CA ARG A 53 -21.51 -11.73 10.25
C ARG A 53 -21.95 -12.64 11.40
N GLN A 54 -22.12 -13.93 11.13
CA GLN A 54 -22.46 -14.96 12.10
C GLN A 54 -21.38 -15.04 13.19
N LEU A 55 -20.10 -15.13 12.82
CA LEU A 55 -18.98 -15.14 13.78
C LEU A 55 -18.94 -13.88 14.66
N ILE A 56 -19.22 -12.70 14.09
CA ILE A 56 -19.30 -11.47 14.90
C ILE A 56 -20.50 -11.51 15.86
N LYS A 57 -21.64 -12.06 15.43
CA LYS A 57 -22.82 -12.23 16.29
C LYS A 57 -22.59 -13.28 17.37
N GLU A 58 -22.02 -14.42 17.04
CA GLU A 58 -21.69 -15.51 17.97
C GLU A 58 -20.69 -15.04 19.02
N ALA A 59 -19.62 -14.36 18.61
CA ALA A 59 -18.66 -13.77 19.55
C ALA A 59 -19.30 -12.75 20.52
N ARG A 60 -20.38 -12.08 20.10
CA ARG A 60 -21.16 -11.19 20.99
C ARG A 60 -22.10 -11.97 21.92
N LEU A 61 -22.68 -13.08 21.45
CA LEU A 61 -23.64 -13.89 22.21
C LEU A 61 -22.96 -14.80 23.25
N GLU A 62 -21.77 -15.32 22.97
CA GLU A 62 -21.03 -16.21 23.88
C GLU A 62 -20.38 -15.48 25.06
N GLY A 63 -20.52 -14.16 25.17
CA GLY A 63 -19.90 -13.38 26.25
C GLY A 63 -18.36 -13.40 26.22
N LEU A 64 -17.76 -13.87 25.11
CA LEU A 64 -16.35 -13.68 24.83
C LEU A 64 -16.06 -12.19 24.96
N ARG A 65 -14.97 -11.85 25.67
CA ARG A 65 -14.54 -10.45 25.73
C ARG A 65 -14.47 -9.93 24.28
N ILE A 66 -15.17 -8.83 24.02
CA ILE A 66 -15.49 -8.32 22.67
C ILE A 66 -14.21 -8.04 21.85
N ASP A 67 -13.11 -7.80 22.55
CA ASP A 67 -11.75 -7.60 22.05
C ASP A 67 -11.18 -8.82 21.31
N ARG A 68 -11.38 -10.03 21.83
CA ARG A 68 -10.81 -11.26 21.23
C ARG A 68 -11.61 -11.72 20.01
N GLY A 69 -12.92 -11.59 20.08
CA GLY A 69 -13.84 -12.01 19.00
C GLY A 69 -13.63 -11.19 17.72
N THR A 70 -13.43 -9.89 17.85
CA THR A 70 -13.20 -8.99 16.70
C THR A 70 -11.88 -9.30 15.98
N LYS A 71 -10.81 -9.62 16.72
CA LYS A 71 -9.52 -10.00 16.14
C LYS A 71 -9.58 -11.34 15.42
N MET A 72 -10.26 -12.33 16.02
CA MET A 72 -10.47 -13.64 15.39
C MET A 72 -11.31 -13.52 14.11
N ALA A 73 -12.35 -12.68 14.11
CA ALA A 73 -13.15 -12.42 12.92
C ALA A 73 -12.30 -11.82 11.79
N ALA A 74 -11.38 -10.89 12.09
CA ALA A 74 -10.46 -10.32 11.11
C ALA A 74 -9.53 -11.38 10.49
N ARG A 75 -8.97 -12.27 11.31
CA ARG A 75 -8.13 -13.39 10.84
C ARG A 75 -8.92 -14.39 10.00
N PHE A 76 -10.13 -14.72 10.42
CA PHE A 76 -11.03 -15.56 9.62
C PHE A 76 -11.30 -14.92 8.26
N ALA A 77 -11.58 -13.61 8.24
CA ALA A 77 -11.81 -12.88 7.02
C ALA A 77 -10.60 -12.92 6.06
N ASP A 78 -9.37 -12.80 6.58
CA ASP A 78 -8.15 -12.96 5.77
C ASP A 78 -8.01 -14.37 5.21
N SER A 79 -8.20 -15.40 6.04
CA SER A 79 -8.11 -16.80 5.61
C SER A 79 -9.13 -17.19 4.52
N ARG A 80 -10.26 -16.49 4.47
CA ARG A 80 -11.34 -16.70 3.49
C ARG A 80 -11.24 -15.78 2.28
N GLY A 81 -10.22 -14.92 2.22
CA GLY A 81 -10.02 -13.99 1.10
C GLY A 81 -11.13 -12.96 0.95
N LEU A 82 -11.75 -12.53 2.06
CA LEU A 82 -12.72 -11.43 2.03
C LEU A 82 -12.03 -10.12 1.57
N SER A 83 -12.86 -9.13 1.24
CA SER A 83 -12.35 -7.82 0.83
C SER A 83 -11.40 -7.23 1.89
N ILE A 84 -10.26 -6.72 1.44
CA ILE A 84 -9.24 -6.07 2.29
C ILE A 84 -9.87 -5.10 3.29
N GLY A 85 -10.83 -4.27 2.84
CA GLY A 85 -11.50 -3.30 3.71
C GLY A 85 -12.17 -3.92 4.94
N LYS A 86 -12.79 -5.09 4.82
CA LYS A 86 -13.42 -5.80 5.96
C LYS A 86 -12.38 -6.37 6.92
N ILE A 87 -11.29 -6.91 6.39
CA ILE A 87 -10.18 -7.45 7.20
C ILE A 87 -9.57 -6.32 8.02
N ILE A 88 -9.22 -5.21 7.38
CA ILE A 88 -8.65 -4.02 8.03
C ILE A 88 -9.62 -3.47 9.07
N GLN A 89 -10.90 -3.30 8.72
CA GLN A 89 -11.92 -2.81 9.67
C GLN A 89 -12.02 -3.70 10.92
N GLY A 90 -11.92 -5.03 10.76
CA GLY A 90 -11.90 -5.95 11.89
C GLY A 90 -10.70 -5.70 12.82
N TYR A 91 -9.50 -5.56 12.26
CA TYR A 91 -8.30 -5.25 13.03
C TYR A 91 -8.36 -3.88 13.70
N GLU A 92 -8.81 -2.84 13.01
CA GLU A 92 -8.92 -1.50 13.58
C GLU A 92 -9.94 -1.42 14.72
N ASN A 93 -11.09 -2.09 14.56
CA ASN A 93 -12.10 -2.18 15.63
C ASN A 93 -11.53 -2.91 16.86
N SER A 94 -10.82 -4.01 16.64
CA SER A 94 -10.14 -4.77 17.71
C SER A 94 -9.13 -3.88 18.43
N ALA A 95 -8.26 -3.20 17.65
CA ALA A 95 -7.23 -2.32 18.18
C ALA A 95 -7.83 -1.20 19.04
N LYS A 96 -8.95 -0.61 18.61
CA LYS A 96 -9.65 0.43 19.36
C LYS A 96 -10.16 -0.08 20.72
N ILE A 97 -10.69 -1.31 20.77
CA ILE A 97 -11.15 -1.91 22.03
C ILE A 97 -9.94 -2.18 22.95
N PHE A 98 -8.88 -2.79 22.43
CA PHE A 98 -7.66 -3.04 23.20
C PHE A 98 -7.01 -1.75 23.73
N LEU A 99 -6.96 -0.68 22.91
CA LEU A 99 -6.47 0.63 23.36
C LEU A 99 -7.31 1.20 24.51
N SER A 100 -8.63 1.03 24.48
CA SER A 100 -9.50 1.53 25.57
C SER A 100 -9.31 0.77 26.89
N MET A 101 -8.74 -0.43 26.83
CA MET A 101 -8.40 -1.26 27.98
C MET A 101 -6.92 -1.18 28.35
N ASP A 102 -6.16 -0.32 27.67
CA ASP A 102 -4.71 -0.22 27.83
C ASP A 102 -3.96 -1.55 27.61
N ASP A 103 -4.42 -2.34 26.62
CA ASP A 103 -3.84 -3.63 26.28
C ASP A 103 -2.91 -3.53 25.06
N SER A 104 -1.67 -4.01 25.23
CA SER A 104 -0.63 -4.07 24.19
C SER A 104 -1.06 -4.83 22.92
N GLN A 105 -2.09 -5.70 23.00
CA GLN A 105 -2.67 -6.37 21.83
C GLN A 105 -3.20 -5.40 20.78
N ALA A 106 -3.48 -4.14 21.15
CA ALA A 106 -3.78 -3.07 20.21
C ALA A 106 -2.68 -2.88 19.16
N LEU A 107 -1.42 -2.86 19.60
CA LEU A 107 -0.25 -2.68 18.74
C LEU A 107 -0.17 -3.81 17.72
N GLN A 108 -0.37 -5.04 18.18
CA GLN A 108 -0.37 -6.22 17.31
C GLN A 108 -1.50 -6.15 16.27
N CYS A 109 -2.68 -5.64 16.62
CA CYS A 109 -3.77 -5.48 15.65
C CYS A 109 -3.43 -4.46 14.57
N PHE A 110 -2.80 -3.34 14.93
CA PHE A 110 -2.32 -2.36 13.94
C PHE A 110 -1.23 -2.93 13.03
N LEU A 111 -0.28 -3.68 13.57
CA LEU A 111 0.76 -4.35 12.78
C LEU A 111 0.17 -5.38 11.82
N GLU A 112 -0.77 -6.21 12.27
CA GLU A 112 -1.48 -7.17 11.39
C GLU A 112 -2.23 -6.43 10.27
N ALA A 113 -2.91 -5.31 10.56
CA ALA A 113 -3.55 -4.49 9.53
C ALA A 113 -2.54 -3.94 8.48
N ILE A 114 -1.38 -3.45 8.91
CA ILE A 114 -0.31 -3.00 8.00
C ILE A 114 0.18 -4.15 7.12
N GLN A 115 0.40 -5.34 7.70
CA GLN A 115 0.83 -6.52 6.95
C GLN A 115 -0.19 -6.92 5.87
N ILE A 116 -1.49 -6.81 6.13
CA ILE A 116 -2.53 -7.05 5.12
C ILE A 116 -2.39 -6.06 3.95
N TYR A 117 -2.14 -4.77 4.21
CA TYR A 117 -1.88 -3.83 3.11
C TYR A 117 -0.63 -4.20 2.29
N VAL A 118 0.45 -4.62 2.95
CA VAL A 118 1.69 -5.06 2.28
C VAL A 118 1.45 -6.31 1.44
N LYS A 119 0.80 -7.34 2.00
CA LYS A 119 0.43 -8.61 1.34
C LYS A 119 -0.36 -8.39 0.05
N HIS A 120 -1.22 -7.38 0.02
CA HIS A 120 -2.04 -7.03 -1.15
C HIS A 120 -1.43 -5.92 -2.04
N ALA A 121 -0.11 -5.68 -1.92
CA ALA A 121 0.64 -4.68 -2.68
C ALA A 121 0.08 -3.25 -2.59
N LYS A 122 -0.63 -2.91 -1.51
CA LYS A 122 -1.16 -1.57 -1.22
C LYS A 122 -0.16 -0.75 -0.41
N ILE A 123 1.08 -0.66 -0.89
CA ILE A 123 2.23 -0.12 -0.13
C ILE A 123 2.01 1.33 0.33
N LYS A 124 1.44 2.20 -0.52
CA LYS A 124 1.14 3.58 -0.13
C LYS A 124 0.19 3.67 1.07
N LEU A 125 -0.83 2.80 1.10
CA LEU A 125 -1.76 2.72 2.22
C LEU A 125 -1.09 2.12 3.46
N ALA A 126 -0.23 1.09 3.29
CA ALA A 126 0.55 0.54 4.40
C ALA A 126 1.41 1.62 5.08
N ILE A 127 2.16 2.39 4.27
CA ILE A 127 2.99 3.52 4.75
C ILE A 127 2.12 4.56 5.46
N GLN A 128 1.01 5.00 4.84
CA GLN A 128 0.11 5.98 5.45
C GLN A 128 -0.40 5.50 6.82
N ASN A 129 -0.85 4.24 6.90
CA ASN A 129 -1.37 3.67 8.14
C ASN A 129 -0.30 3.49 9.22
N CYS A 130 0.98 3.28 8.86
CA CYS A 130 2.07 3.32 9.83
C CYS A 130 2.08 4.66 10.60
N PHE A 131 2.02 5.79 9.89
CA PHE A 131 2.01 7.10 10.53
C PHE A 131 0.69 7.40 11.26
N GLU A 132 -0.46 7.04 10.67
CA GLU A 132 -1.76 7.26 11.33
C GLU A 132 -1.90 6.45 12.63
N TYR A 133 -1.44 5.19 12.64
CA TYR A 133 -1.48 4.35 13.83
C TYR A 133 -0.48 4.82 14.89
N GLY A 134 0.74 5.19 14.49
CA GLY A 134 1.72 5.82 15.40
C GLY A 134 1.16 7.09 16.07
N TYR A 135 0.41 7.91 15.33
CA TYR A 135 -0.26 9.09 15.88
C TYR A 135 -1.42 8.75 16.83
N LYS A 136 -2.19 7.70 16.55
CA LYS A 136 -3.24 7.22 17.46
C LYS A 136 -2.64 6.71 18.78
N ILE A 137 -1.49 6.01 18.69
CA ILE A 137 -0.75 5.48 19.83
C ILE A 137 -0.16 6.59 20.71
N GLU A 138 0.25 7.73 20.13
CA GLU A 138 0.77 8.88 20.86
C GLU A 138 -0.18 9.39 21.96
N ARG A 139 -1.49 9.10 21.85
CA ARG A 139 -2.51 9.49 22.82
C ARG A 139 -2.83 8.40 23.86
N SER A 140 -2.06 7.32 23.90
CA SER A 140 -2.22 6.16 24.80
C SER A 140 -1.00 5.97 25.70
N SER A 141 -1.03 4.98 26.62
CA SER A 141 0.13 4.63 27.44
C SER A 141 1.33 4.09 26.63
N PHE A 142 1.09 3.64 25.39
CA PHE A 142 2.07 3.03 24.50
C PHE A 142 2.89 4.04 23.69
N ILE A 143 3.10 5.26 24.21
CA ILE A 143 3.78 6.33 23.48
C ILE A 143 5.19 5.95 23.04
N GLN A 144 5.89 5.08 23.78
CA GLN A 144 7.24 4.64 23.45
C GLN A 144 7.27 3.82 22.15
N GLN A 145 6.23 3.03 21.89
CA GLN A 145 6.11 2.16 20.72
C GLN A 145 5.70 2.93 19.44
N ARG A 146 5.33 4.22 19.54
CA ARG A 146 4.98 5.03 18.36
C ARG A 146 6.13 5.10 17.34
N GLY A 147 7.37 5.14 17.84
CA GLY A 147 8.57 5.24 17.00
C GLY A 147 8.71 4.05 16.06
N GLU A 148 8.38 2.84 16.55
CA GLU A 148 8.44 1.61 15.77
C GLU A 148 7.53 1.66 14.53
N PHE A 149 6.36 2.29 14.65
CA PHE A 149 5.46 2.49 13.53
C PHE A 149 6.01 3.48 12.51
N TYR A 150 6.61 4.59 12.96
CA TYR A 150 7.23 5.56 12.05
C TYR A 150 8.43 4.96 11.32
N ASP A 151 9.30 4.26 12.05
CA ASP A 151 10.44 3.55 11.49
C ASP A 151 10.00 2.48 10.48
N LEU A 152 8.91 1.75 10.76
CA LEU A 152 8.34 0.79 9.82
C LEU A 152 7.84 1.48 8.54
N GLY A 153 7.15 2.62 8.68
CA GLY A 153 6.69 3.42 7.55
C GLY A 153 7.84 3.90 6.66
N ASP A 154 8.94 4.36 7.26
CA ASP A 154 10.13 4.80 6.53
C ASP A 154 10.91 3.63 5.92
N LYS A 155 11.00 2.48 6.60
CA LYS A 155 11.54 1.23 6.01
C LYS A 155 10.77 0.82 4.75
N LEU A 156 9.43 0.83 4.82
CA LEU A 156 8.59 0.51 3.66
C LEU A 156 8.79 1.50 2.50
N ARG A 157 9.01 2.78 2.81
CA ARG A 157 9.33 3.79 1.78
C ARG A 157 10.63 3.47 1.06
N VAL A 158 11.70 3.20 1.80
CA VAL A 158 13.01 2.87 1.24
C VAL A 158 12.92 1.59 0.41
N GLN A 159 12.30 0.53 0.94
CA GLN A 159 12.16 -0.76 0.27
C GLN A 159 11.42 -0.67 -1.08
N HIS A 160 10.44 0.23 -1.19
CA HIS A 160 9.63 0.36 -2.40
C HIS A 160 9.96 1.62 -3.23
N THR A 161 11.09 2.29 -2.95
CA THR A 161 11.52 3.52 -3.63
C THR A 161 10.42 4.61 -3.65
N ILE A 162 9.62 4.69 -2.57
CA ILE A 162 8.56 5.67 -2.43
C ILE A 162 9.14 6.88 -1.70
N PHE A 163 9.42 7.93 -2.46
CA PHE A 163 9.87 9.18 -1.89
C PHE A 163 8.77 9.79 -1.01
N HIS A 164 9.19 10.34 0.12
CA HIS A 164 8.32 11.11 0.98
C HIS A 164 7.82 12.36 0.24
N SER A 165 6.58 12.33 -0.23
CA SER A 165 5.81 13.56 -0.30
C SER A 165 5.35 13.81 1.12
N CYS A 166 6.04 14.69 1.86
CA CYS A 166 5.47 15.23 3.09
C CYS A 166 4.08 15.68 2.70
N GLY A 167 3.06 15.05 3.30
CA GLY A 167 1.68 15.33 3.01
C GLY A 167 1.51 16.80 3.31
N VAL A 168 1.65 17.62 2.27
CA VAL A 168 1.34 19.02 2.30
C VAL A 168 -0.11 18.99 2.73
N ARG A 169 -0.36 19.29 4.01
CA ARG A 169 -1.72 19.45 4.52
C ARG A 169 -2.43 20.27 3.47
N GLN A 170 -3.58 19.82 2.96
CA GLN A 170 -4.34 20.65 2.04
C GLN A 170 -4.48 22.02 2.69
N PHE A 171 -3.76 23.00 2.14
CA PHE A 171 -3.75 24.33 2.68
C PHE A 171 -5.14 24.87 2.43
N THR A 172 -6.00 24.84 3.44
CA THR A 172 -7.28 25.53 3.36
C THR A 172 -6.98 27.01 3.13
N LYS A 173 -7.83 27.71 2.38
CA LYS A 173 -7.63 29.11 1.95
C LYS A 173 -7.47 30.11 3.13
N GLY A 174 -7.54 29.66 4.38
CA GLY A 174 -7.27 30.44 5.59
C GLY A 174 -6.05 30.01 6.40
N TYR A 175 -5.28 28.98 6.00
CA TYR A 175 -4.15 28.48 6.79
C TYR A 175 -3.04 29.53 6.99
N TYR A 176 -2.88 30.42 6.01
CA TYR A 176 -1.86 31.48 5.98
C TYR A 176 -2.45 32.88 6.19
N THR A 177 -3.61 33.01 6.84
CA THR A 177 -4.08 34.34 7.28
C THR A 177 -3.18 34.93 8.37
N ASP A 178 -2.50 34.06 9.13
CA ASP A 178 -1.51 34.47 10.12
C ASP A 178 -0.11 34.57 9.49
N ILE A 179 0.29 35.80 9.14
CA ILE A 179 1.60 36.12 8.57
C ILE A 179 2.75 35.69 9.50
N LYS A 180 2.57 35.75 10.83
CA LYS A 180 3.61 35.32 11.78
C LYS A 180 3.85 33.83 11.65
N ARG A 181 2.79 33.05 11.48
CA ARG A 181 2.87 31.61 11.27
C ARG A 181 3.55 31.26 9.95
N VAL A 182 3.23 31.99 8.87
CA VAL A 182 3.92 31.84 7.57
C VAL A 182 5.43 32.02 7.73
N ALA A 183 5.84 33.11 8.39
CA ALA A 183 7.25 33.41 8.61
C ALA A 183 7.94 32.30 9.43
N GLN A 184 7.29 31.81 10.49
CA GLN A 184 7.83 30.70 11.30
C GLN A 184 7.98 29.40 10.49
N ASP A 185 7.01 29.06 9.65
CA ASP A 185 7.07 27.86 8.82
C ASP A 185 8.14 27.98 7.72
N LEU A 186 8.29 29.16 7.10
CA LEU A 186 9.38 29.45 6.16
C LEU A 186 10.74 29.34 6.83
N THR A 187 10.92 29.90 8.02
CA THR A 187 12.17 29.78 8.78
C THR A 187 12.49 28.31 9.08
N LYS A 188 11.49 27.51 9.50
CA LYS A 188 11.70 26.06 9.72
C LYS A 188 12.12 25.32 8.46
N ILE A 189 11.54 25.66 7.31
CA ILE A 189 11.92 25.06 6.02
C ILE A 189 13.36 25.44 5.67
N LEU A 190 13.72 26.72 5.81
CA LEU A 190 15.07 27.21 5.54
C LEU A 190 16.11 26.54 6.45
N CYS A 191 15.85 26.43 7.75
CA CYS A 191 16.75 25.73 8.67
C CYS A 191 16.97 24.28 8.23
N LYS A 192 15.92 23.54 7.88
CA LYS A 192 16.05 22.14 7.40
C LYS A 192 16.87 22.04 6.12
N VAL A 193 16.70 22.97 5.18
CA VAL A 193 17.50 23.01 3.95
C VAL A 193 18.96 23.27 4.27
N ILE A 194 19.25 24.22 5.16
CA ILE A 194 20.61 24.52 5.62
C ILE A 194 21.25 23.30 6.28
N ASP A 195 20.53 22.60 7.16
CA ASP A 195 21.04 21.40 7.84
C ASP A 195 21.39 20.28 6.84
N ILE A 196 20.54 20.06 5.83
CA ILE A 196 20.78 19.08 4.76
C ILE A 196 22.00 19.47 3.93
N LEU A 197 22.13 20.74 3.56
CA LEU A 197 23.26 21.25 2.78
C LEU A 197 24.56 21.19 3.59
N GLY A 198 24.52 21.56 4.87
CA GLY A 198 25.66 21.48 5.78
C GLY A 198 26.16 20.04 5.95
N THR A 199 25.25 19.09 6.14
CA THR A 199 25.59 17.65 6.21
C THR A 199 26.25 17.17 4.90
N ARG A 200 25.72 17.58 3.74
CA ARG A 200 26.30 17.22 2.43
C ARG A 200 27.70 17.82 2.23
N LEU A 201 27.91 19.08 2.63
CA LEU A 201 29.21 19.74 2.53
C LEU A 201 30.25 19.08 3.44
N ASN A 202 29.87 18.71 4.67
CA ASN A 202 30.76 17.99 5.59
C ASN A 202 31.17 16.62 5.02
N ASN A 203 30.21 15.85 4.49
CA ASN A 203 30.53 14.56 3.86
C ASN A 203 31.46 14.71 2.65
N LEU A 204 31.30 15.78 1.83
CA LEU A 204 32.22 16.05 0.72
C LEU A 204 33.62 16.43 1.21
N ARG A 205 33.72 17.16 2.32
CA ARG A 205 35.00 17.53 2.93
C ARG A 205 35.77 16.31 3.44
N GLU A 206 35.09 15.38 4.09
CA GLU A 206 35.71 14.12 4.55
C GLU A 206 36.28 13.32 3.37
N ILE A 207 35.57 13.23 2.25
CA ILE A 207 36.06 12.57 1.03
C ILE A 207 37.32 13.27 0.48
N THR A 208 37.38 14.61 0.50
CA THR A 208 38.56 15.33 0.02
C THR A 208 39.76 15.19 0.93
N GLU A 209 39.56 15.11 2.25
CA GLU A 209 40.66 14.90 3.20
C GLU A 209 41.27 13.49 3.06
N ASP A 210 40.47 12.48 2.70
CA ASP A 210 40.97 11.12 2.42
C ASP A 210 41.76 11.03 1.11
N MET A 211 41.41 11.81 0.07
CA MET A 211 42.16 11.84 -1.20
C MET A 211 43.55 12.49 -1.07
N ASP A 212 43.72 13.44 -0.15
CA ASP A 212 45.01 14.08 0.09
C ASP A 212 46.03 13.14 0.78
N CYS A 213 45.55 12.05 1.42
CA CYS A 213 46.38 11.01 2.02
C CYS A 213 47.05 10.13 0.95
N GLU A 214 46.31 9.73 -0.07
CA GLU A 214 46.81 8.83 -1.12
C GLU A 214 47.81 9.52 -2.05
N VAL A 215 47.56 10.78 -2.42
CA VAL A 215 48.47 11.54 -3.30
C VAL A 215 49.80 11.84 -2.61
N LYS A 216 49.83 12.01 -1.29
CA LYS A 216 51.09 12.17 -0.52
C LYS A 216 51.92 10.89 -0.45
N CYS A 217 51.29 9.72 -0.41
CA CYS A 217 52.00 8.44 -0.40
C CYS A 217 52.73 8.18 -1.73
N ASP A 218 52.11 8.50 -2.87
CA ASP A 218 52.73 8.27 -4.19
C ASP A 218 53.92 9.21 -4.47
N VAL A 219 53.87 10.45 -3.98
CA VAL A 219 55.00 11.39 -4.12
C VAL A 219 56.20 10.99 -3.23
N MET A 220 55.97 10.35 -2.08
CA MET A 220 57.05 9.83 -1.24
C MET A 220 57.73 8.59 -1.83
N VAL A 221 57.00 7.71 -2.52
CA VAL A 221 57.58 6.51 -3.16
C VAL A 221 58.48 6.87 -4.35
N LEU A 222 58.17 7.96 -5.06
CA LEU A 222 58.99 8.43 -6.19
C LEU A 222 60.32 9.08 -5.75
N ASN A 223 60.39 9.70 -4.57
CA ASN A 223 61.61 10.32 -4.06
C ASN A 223 62.58 9.35 -3.36
N MET A 224 62.19 8.10 -3.13
CA MET A 224 63.03 7.07 -2.50
C MET A 224 63.74 6.15 -3.52
N LYS A 225 63.56 6.40 -4.83
CA LYS A 225 64.17 5.65 -5.94
C LYS A 225 65.19 6.44 -6.76
N ILE A 226 65.63 7.60 -6.26
CA ILE A 226 66.74 8.39 -6.81
C ILE A 226 67.90 8.32 -5.83
#